data_AF-A1Y4B3-F1
#
_entry.id   AF-A1Y4B3-F1
#
_cell.length_a   1.000
_cell.length_b   1.000
_cell.length_c   1.000
_cell.angle_alpha   90.00
_cell.angle_beta   90.00
_cell.angle_gamma   90.00
#
_symmetry.space_group_name_H-M   'P 1'
#
loop_
_entity.id
_entity.type
_entity.pdbx_description
1 polymer ?
#
loop_
_entity_poly.entity_id
_entity_poly.type
_entity_poly.pdbx_seq_one_letter_code
_entity_poly.pdbx_strand_id
1 'polypeptide(L)'
;MQFNTISEKMDQYISPLANKLSQQRHLKATRDAFMSMLPITLFGSIPIILKAAPVTDDTKNGFLLAWANFAEKYDLILNWISGITLGAMSL
;
A
#
# COMPACT_ATOMS: atom_id res chain seq x y z
N MET A 1 -18.54 -33.60 10.35
CA MET A 1 -19.53 -33.09 11.31
C MET A 1 -19.03 -31.89 12.14
N GLN A 2 -17.75 -31.79 12.51
CA GLN A 2 -17.23 -30.70 13.36
C GLN A 2 -17.09 -29.31 12.71
N PHE A 3 -16.89 -29.22 11.40
CA PHE A 3 -16.81 -27.92 10.69
C PHE A 3 -18.16 -27.21 10.60
N ASN A 4 -19.24 -27.96 10.41
CA ASN A 4 -20.58 -27.39 10.29
C ASN A 4 -21.02 -26.70 11.58
N THR A 5 -20.69 -27.24 12.74
CA THR A 5 -21.01 -26.63 14.04
C THR A 5 -20.20 -25.37 14.34
N ILE A 6 -18.97 -25.25 13.82
CA ILE A 6 -18.18 -24.02 13.93
C ILE A 6 -18.76 -22.94 13.00
N SER A 7 -19.05 -23.29 11.75
CA SER A 7 -19.72 -22.38 10.80
C SER A 7 -21.08 -21.89 11.32
N GLU A 8 -21.90 -22.78 11.86
CA GLU A 8 -23.20 -22.43 12.47
C GLU A 8 -23.04 -21.44 13.63
N LYS A 9 -22.06 -21.67 14.52
CA LYS A 9 -21.77 -20.71 15.61
C LYS A 9 -21.21 -19.39 15.09
N MET A 10 -20.41 -19.41 14.02
CA MET A 10 -19.89 -18.21 13.38
C MET A 10 -21.03 -17.37 12.79
N ASP A 11 -21.95 -18.00 12.07
CA ASP A 11 -23.11 -17.32 11.49
C ASP A 11 -24.07 -16.80 12.55
N GLN A 12 -24.22 -17.52 13.66
CA GLN A 12 -25.11 -17.12 14.73
C GLN A 12 -24.56 -15.95 15.58
N TYR A 13 -23.24 -15.85 15.77
CA TYR A 13 -22.64 -14.88 16.68
C TYR A 13 -21.69 -13.87 16.01
N ILE A 14 -20.86 -14.30 15.07
CA ILE A 14 -19.84 -13.45 14.41
C ILE A 14 -20.47 -12.64 13.26
N SER A 15 -21.26 -13.27 12.38
CA SER A 15 -21.90 -12.59 11.24
C SER A 15 -22.78 -11.39 11.64
N PRO A 16 -23.67 -11.47 12.66
CA PRO A 16 -24.45 -10.31 13.09
C PRO A 16 -23.58 -9.21 13.74
N LEU A 17 -22.52 -9.59 14.46
CA LEU A 17 -21.58 -8.63 15.05
C LEU A 17 -20.80 -7.88 13.95
N ALA A 18 -20.27 -8.61 12.97
CA ALA A 18 -19.56 -8.05 11.83
C ALA A 18 -20.45 -7.11 11.02
N ASN A 19 -21.72 -7.45 10.81
CA ASN A 19 -22.68 -6.57 10.16
C ASN A 19 -22.89 -5.27 10.94
N LYS A 20 -23.04 -5.32 12.27
CA LYS A 20 -23.17 -4.11 13.10
C LYS A 20 -21.92 -3.23 13.05
N LEU A 21 -20.74 -3.84 13.11
CA LEU A 21 -19.46 -3.12 13.02
C LEU A 21 -19.25 -2.49 11.64
N SER A 22 -19.55 -3.22 10.57
CA SER A 22 -19.43 -2.72 9.19
C SER A 22 -20.40 -1.58 8.88
N GLN A 23 -21.55 -1.53 9.56
CA GLN A 23 -22.57 -0.48 9.38
C GLN A 23 -22.34 0.75 10.26
N GLN A 24 -21.39 0.71 11.21
CA GLN A 24 -21.11 1.83 12.10
C GLN A 24 -20.52 3.00 11.28
N ARG A 25 -21.16 4.18 11.35
CA ARG A 25 -20.83 5.33 10.48
C ARG A 25 -19.35 5.73 10.51
N HIS A 26 -18.67 5.64 11.67
CA HIS A 26 -17.28 6.07 11.81
C HIS A 26 -16.34 5.03 11.22
N LEU A 27 -16.56 3.74 11.51
CA LEU A 27 -15.78 2.65 10.89
C LEU A 27 -15.95 2.63 9.37
N LYS A 28 -17.16 2.88 8.88
CA LYS A 28 -17.43 3.01 7.45
C LYS A 28 -16.68 4.20 6.84
N ALA A 29 -16.74 5.38 7.47
CA ALA A 29 -16.00 6.54 7.01
C ALA A 29 -14.48 6.30 6.99
N THR A 30 -13.92 5.64 8.01
CA THR A 30 -12.50 5.27 8.04
C THR A 30 -12.14 4.28 6.93
N ARG A 31 -12.97 3.26 6.68
CA ARG A 31 -12.78 2.34 5.54
C ARG A 31 -12.80 3.11 4.22
N ASP A 32 -13.78 3.97 4.01
CA ASP A 32 -13.94 4.73 2.78
C ASP A 32 -12.75 5.69 2.58
N ALA A 33 -12.26 6.31 3.65
CA ALA A 33 -11.03 7.11 3.65
C ALA A 33 -9.81 6.26 3.25
N PHE A 34 -9.61 5.08 3.86
CA PHE A 34 -8.53 4.16 3.46
C PHE A 34 -8.62 3.77 1.98
N MET A 35 -9.82 3.49 1.47
CA MET A 35 -10.01 3.17 0.05
C MET A 35 -9.64 4.33 -0.87
N SER A 36 -9.85 5.58 -0.44
CA SER A 36 -9.40 6.77 -1.18
C SER A 36 -7.89 7.00 -1.14
N MET A 37 -7.20 6.48 -0.11
CA MET A 37 -5.74 6.53 0.01
C MET A 37 -5.04 5.47 -0.86
N LEU A 38 -5.70 4.36 -1.19
CA LEU A 38 -5.10 3.27 -1.98
C LEU A 38 -4.46 3.76 -3.30
N PRO A 39 -5.12 4.57 -4.15
CA PRO A 39 -4.49 5.10 -5.35
C PRO A 39 -3.27 5.99 -5.03
N ILE A 40 -3.37 6.83 -4.00
CA ILE A 40 -2.28 7.72 -3.57
C ILE A 40 -1.05 6.90 -3.15
N THR A 41 -1.25 5.84 -2.36
CA THR A 41 -0.19 4.93 -1.95
C THR A 41 0.44 4.21 -3.14
N LEU A 42 -0.37 3.74 -4.09
CA LEU A 42 0.15 3.11 -5.31
C LEU A 42 1.00 4.08 -6.13
N PHE A 43 0.54 5.32 -6.32
CA PHE A 43 1.33 6.34 -7.01
C PHE A 43 2.61 6.71 -6.25
N GLY A 44 2.56 6.81 -4.92
CA GLY A 44 3.74 7.08 -4.09
C GLY A 44 4.77 5.96 -4.09
N SER A 45 4.36 4.72 -4.34
CA SER A 45 5.28 3.57 -4.40
C SER A 45 6.16 3.55 -5.66
N ILE A 46 5.71 4.11 -6.78
CA ILE A 46 6.43 4.05 -8.06
C ILE A 46 7.78 4.78 -8.00
N PRO A 47 7.89 6.04 -7.53
CA PRO A 47 9.18 6.71 -7.42
C PRO A 47 10.14 6.02 -6.45
N ILE A 48 9.62 5.42 -5.37
CA ILE A 48 10.42 4.65 -4.40
C ILE A 48 11.07 3.44 -5.08
N ILE A 49 10.29 2.69 -5.88
CA ILE A 49 10.79 1.53 -6.64
C ILE A 49 11.81 1.97 -7.69
N LEU A 50 11.55 3.05 -8.42
CA LEU A 50 12.47 3.58 -9.42
C LEU A 50 13.80 4.03 -8.80
N LYS A 51 13.77 4.53 -7.56
CA LYS A 51 14.96 4.93 -6.83
C LYS A 51 15.75 3.72 -6.27
N ALA A 52 15.07 2.63 -5.94
CA ALA A 52 15.65 1.40 -5.41
C ALA A 52 16.26 0.52 -6.53
N ALA A 53 17.17 1.09 -7.33
CA ALA A 53 17.89 0.34 -8.36
C ALA A 53 18.70 -0.82 -7.74
N PRO A 54 18.52 -2.08 -8.18
CA PRO A 54 19.18 -3.23 -7.58
C PRO A 54 20.60 -3.39 -8.14
N VAL A 55 21.53 -2.55 -7.67
CA VAL A 55 22.95 -2.62 -8.01
C VAL A 55 23.79 -2.93 -6.77
N THR A 56 24.90 -3.63 -6.99
CA THR A 56 25.95 -3.95 -6.03
C THR A 56 27.31 -3.61 -6.65
N ASP A 57 28.37 -3.59 -5.85
CA ASP A 57 29.73 -3.25 -6.32
C ASP A 57 30.23 -4.16 -7.45
N ASP A 58 29.74 -5.40 -7.52
CA ASP A 58 30.09 -6.39 -8.55
C ASP A 58 29.15 -6.39 -9.77
N THR A 59 28.21 -5.44 -9.86
CA THR A 59 27.21 -5.43 -10.93
C THR A 59 27.82 -5.07 -12.29
N LYS A 60 27.81 -6.04 -13.21
CA LYS A 60 28.32 -5.87 -14.59
C LYS A 60 27.24 -5.66 -15.65
N ASN A 61 25.96 -5.76 -15.26
CA ASN A 61 24.85 -5.59 -16.18
C ASN A 61 24.68 -4.09 -16.52
N GLY A 62 24.93 -3.73 -17.78
CA GLY A 62 24.85 -2.35 -18.27
C GLY A 62 23.47 -1.70 -18.10
N PHE A 63 22.39 -2.49 -18.14
CA PHE A 63 21.04 -1.96 -17.88
C PHE A 63 20.86 -1.54 -16.42
N LEU A 64 21.31 -2.37 -15.47
CA LEU A 64 21.20 -2.07 -14.04
C LEU A 64 22.05 -0.84 -13.67
N LEU A 65 23.23 -0.71 -14.26
CA LEU A 65 24.06 0.49 -14.13
C LEU A 65 23.39 1.73 -14.74
N ALA A 66 22.74 1.61 -15.91
CA ALA A 66 21.98 2.71 -16.51
C ALA A 66 20.77 3.11 -15.66
N TRP A 67 20.09 2.15 -15.04
CA TRP A 67 19.03 2.42 -14.06
C TRP A 67 19.60 3.16 -12.86
N ALA A 68 20.67 2.67 -12.23
CA ALA A 68 21.28 3.34 -11.07
C ALA A 68 21.65 4.80 -11.39
N ASN A 69 22.25 5.05 -12.55
CA ASN A 69 22.54 6.41 -13.02
C ASN A 69 21.26 7.25 -13.23
N PHE A 70 20.19 6.66 -13.74
CA PHE A 70 18.89 7.35 -13.84
C PHE A 70 18.34 7.70 -12.45
N ALA A 71 18.35 6.74 -11.52
CA ALA A 71 17.86 6.92 -10.16
C ALA A 71 18.62 8.04 -9.43
N GLU A 72 19.95 8.08 -9.57
CA GLU A 72 20.79 9.14 -9.01
C GLU A 72 20.50 10.50 -9.67
N LYS A 73 20.42 10.55 -11.00
CA LYS A 73 20.17 11.79 -11.75
C LYS A 73 18.84 12.45 -11.40
N TYR A 74 17.79 11.66 -11.15
CA TYR A 74 16.45 12.14 -10.86
C TYR A 74 16.06 12.05 -9.36
N ASP A 75 17.01 11.77 -8.46
CA ASP A 75 16.76 11.53 -7.04
C ASP A 75 15.92 12.66 -6.40
N LEU A 76 16.24 13.93 -6.68
CA LEU A 76 15.50 15.08 -6.14
C LEU A 76 14.00 15.06 -6.53
N ILE A 77 13.69 14.76 -7.79
CA ILE A 77 12.31 14.72 -8.27
C ILE A 77 11.60 13.47 -7.70
N LEU A 78 12.27 12.33 -7.68
CA LEU A 78 11.72 11.08 -7.12
C LEU A 78 11.40 11.23 -5.63
N ASN A 79 12.28 11.89 -4.87
CA ASN A 79 12.07 12.19 -3.45
C ASN A 79 10.94 13.22 -3.26
N TRP A 80 10.86 14.25 -4.10
CA TRP A 80 9.80 15.25 -4.02
C TRP A 80 8.40 14.64 -4.27
N ILE A 81 8.26 13.81 -5.31
CA ILE A 81 7.00 13.11 -5.59
C ILE A 81 6.65 12.16 -4.45
N SER A 82 7.61 11.38 -3.95
CA SER A 82 7.41 10.49 -2.80
C SER A 82 6.95 11.28 -1.56
N GLY A 83 7.60 12.40 -1.27
CA GLY A 83 7.27 13.27 -0.14
C GLY A 83 5.86 13.86 -0.23
N ILE A 84 5.43 14.30 -1.41
CA ILE A 84 4.05 14.78 -1.63
C ILE A 84 3.05 13.65 -1.39
N THR A 85 3.29 12.46 -1.93
CA THR A 85 2.35 11.33 -1.77
C THR A 85 2.24 10.87 -0.32
N LEU A 86 3.35 10.88 0.44
CA LEU A 86 3.33 10.59 1.88
C LEU A 86 2.62 11.69 2.68
N GLY A 87 2.84 12.96 2.34
CA GLY A 87 2.11 14.08 2.94
C GLY A 87 0.60 14.03 2.66
N ALA A 88 0.23 13.63 1.44
CA ALA A 88 -1.16 13.51 1.00
C ALA A 88 -1.94 12.41 1.74
N MET A 89 -1.29 11.42 2.35
CA MET A 89 -1.97 10.39 3.17
C MET A 89 -2.44 10.92 4.54
N SER A 90 -1.94 12.09 4.97
CA SER A 90 -2.37 12.72 6.22
C SER A 90 -3.56 13.66 6.08
N LEU A 91 -3.91 14.00 4.82
CA LEU A 91 -5.06 14.82 4.44
C LEU A 91 -6.30 13.95 4.23
#